data_AF-A0A258X1L9-F1
#
_entry.id   AF-A0A258X1L9-F1
#
_cell.length_a   1.000
_cell.length_b   1.000
_cell.length_c   1.000
_cell.angle_alpha   90.00
_cell.angle_beta   90.00
_cell.angle_gamma   90.00
#
_symmetry.space_group_name_H-M   'P 1'
#
loop_
_entity.id
_entity.type
_entity.pdbx_description
1 polymer ?
#
loop_
_entity_poly.entity_id
_entity_poly.type
_entity_poly.pdbx_seq_one_letter_code
_entity_poly.pdbx_strand_id
1 'polypeptide(L)' 'MKTVENFKFRDMVLQIGKKAIKEAQARSLANGVANVYSRDGVAYFQLPSGEITSQVPKEYEHIYAK' A
#
# COMPACT_ATOMS: atom_id res chain seq x y z
N MET A 1 31.67 1.88 -5.78
CA MET A 1 31.28 2.96 -6.71
C MET A 1 29.92 2.61 -7.32
N LYS A 2 28.94 3.53 -7.34
CA LYS A 2 27.64 3.28 -7.99
C LYS A 2 27.79 3.45 -9.49
N THR A 3 27.44 2.44 -10.28
CA THR A 3 27.52 2.46 -11.76
C THR A 3 26.17 2.84 -12.38
N VAL A 4 26.17 3.28 -13.64
CA VAL A 4 24.94 3.56 -14.42
C VAL A 4 24.03 2.33 -14.48
N GLU A 5 24.61 1.14 -14.60
CA GLU A 5 23.87 -0.13 -14.59
C GLU A 5 23.17 -0.40 -13.26
N ASN A 6 23.81 -0.09 -12.12
CA ASN A 6 23.17 -0.22 -10.81
C ASN A 6 21.94 0.71 -10.68
N PHE A 7 21.98 1.90 -11.28
CA PHE A 7 20.83 2.79 -11.31
C PHE A 7 19.70 2.26 -12.20
N LYS A 8 20.03 1.75 -13.39
CA LYS A 8 19.04 1.12 -14.29
C LYS A 8 18.35 -0.08 -13.64
N PHE A 9 19.12 -0.96 -13.00
CA PHE A 9 18.56 -2.12 -12.31
C PHE A 9 17.67 -1.70 -11.14
N ARG A 10 18.11 -0.75 -10.30
CA ARG A 10 17.30 -0.18 -9.22
C ARG A 10 15.97 0.38 -9.75
N ASP A 11 16.02 1.16 -10.82
CA ASP A 11 14.83 1.81 -11.37
C ASP A 11 13.85 0.79 -11.94
N MET A 12 14.35 -0.26 -12.60
CA MET A 12 13.54 -1.40 -13.05
C MET A 12 12.84 -2.10 -11.88
N VAL A 13 13.56 -2.41 -10.80
CA VAL A 13 12.97 -3.04 -9.59
C VAL A 13 11.89 -2.15 -8.98
N LEU A 14 12.15 -0.85 -8.86
CA LEU A 14 11.18 0.12 -8.34
C LEU A 14 9.93 0.21 -9.25
N GLN A 15 10.09 0.17 -10.57
CA GLN A 15 8.96 0.17 -11.50
C GLN A 15 8.09 -1.08 -11.36
N ILE A 16 8.70 -2.26 -11.27
CA ILE A 16 8.00 -3.53 -11.05
C ILE A 16 7.23 -3.49 -9.73
N GLY A 17 7.89 -3.07 -8.65
CA GLY A 17 7.26 -2.94 -7.33
C GLY A 17 6.07 -1.97 -7.34
N LYS A 18 6.24 -0.79 -7.95
CA LYS A 18 5.15 0.20 -8.09
C LYS A 18 3.95 -0.37 -8.85
N LYS A 19 4.20 -1.12 -9.92
CA LYS A 19 3.13 -1.77 -10.69
C LYS A 19 2.40 -2.82 -9.85
N ALA A 20 3.14 -3.71 -9.19
CA ALA A 20 2.58 -4.76 -8.35
C ALA A 20 1.73 -4.19 -7.20
N ILE A 21 2.20 -3.14 -6.54
CA ILE A 21 1.47 -2.45 -5.45
C ILE A 21 0.15 -1.89 -5.98
N LYS A 22 0.16 -1.18 -7.11
CA LYS A 22 -1.06 -0.59 -7.69
C LYS A 22 -2.09 -1.66 -8.05
N GLU A 23 -1.65 -2.77 -8.62
CA GLU A 23 -2.54 -3.90 -8.95
C GLU A 23 -3.10 -4.56 -7.69
N ALA A 24 -2.30 -4.75 -6.65
CA ALA A 24 -2.77 -5.28 -5.38
C ALA A 24 -3.81 -4.34 -4.75
N GLN A 25 -3.54 -3.04 -4.74
CA GLN A 25 -4.46 -2.02 -4.22
C GLN A 25 -5.80 -2.02 -4.95
N ALA A 26 -5.77 -2.09 -6.29
CA ALA A 26 -6.98 -2.16 -7.09
C ALA A 26 -7.80 -3.43 -6.80
N ARG A 27 -7.13 -4.58 -6.66
CA ARG A 27 -7.78 -5.85 -6.31
C ARG A 27 -8.39 -5.83 -4.91
N SER A 28 -7.69 -5.27 -3.91
CA SER A 28 -8.21 -5.13 -2.55
C SER A 28 -9.52 -4.34 -2.56
N LEU A 29 -9.54 -3.16 -3.19
CA LEU A 29 -10.73 -2.31 -3.24
C LEU A 29 -11.87 -2.99 -4.01
N ALA A 30 -11.58 -3.67 -5.13
CA ALA A 30 -12.57 -4.42 -5.89
C ALA A 30 -13.20 -5.57 -5.07
N ASN A 31 -12.46 -6.13 -4.11
CA ASN A 31 -12.94 -7.18 -3.20
C ASN A 31 -13.52 -6.63 -1.89
N GLY A 32 -13.68 -5.32 -1.75
CA GLY A 32 -14.23 -4.69 -0.56
C GLY A 32 -13.26 -4.60 0.64
N VAL A 33 -11.96 -4.79 0.42
CA VAL A 33 -10.91 -4.73 1.45
C VAL A 33 -10.21 -3.38 1.40
N ALA A 34 -10.15 -2.65 2.52
CA ALA A 34 -9.48 -1.37 2.56
C ALA A 34 -7.95 -1.50 2.40
N ASN A 35 -7.32 -0.57 1.67
CA ASN A 35 -5.86 -0.50 1.59
C ASN A 35 -5.31 0.18 2.84
N VAL A 36 -4.15 -0.28 3.33
CA VAL A 36 -3.46 0.28 4.50
C VAL A 36 -2.22 1.05 4.08
N TYR A 37 -2.04 2.23 4.65
CA TYR A 37 -0.88 3.10 4.47
C TYR A 37 -0.32 3.50 5.83
N SER A 38 0.96 3.84 5.89
CA SER A 38 1.56 4.47 7.07
C SER A 38 2.15 5.81 6.70
N ARG A 39 1.85 6.82 7.50
CA ARG A 39 2.45 8.16 7.41
C ARG A 39 2.79 8.62 8.82
N ASP A 40 4.06 8.96 9.02
CA ASP A 40 4.60 9.40 10.32
C ASP A 40 4.28 8.42 11.47
N GLY A 41 4.29 7.11 11.18
CA GLY A 41 3.97 6.04 12.13
C GLY A 41 2.47 5.83 12.38
N VAL A 42 1.60 6.64 11.79
CA VAL A 42 0.14 6.51 11.90
C VAL A 42 -0.41 5.73 10.72
N ALA A 43 -1.31 4.78 10.99
CA ALA A 43 -2.00 4.01 9.95
C ALA A 43 -3.17 4.81 9.37
N TYR A 44 -3.32 4.74 8.05
CA TYR A 44 -4.44 5.30 7.29
C TYR A 44 -5.01 4.23 6.39
N PHE A 45 -6.32 4.25 6.22
CA PHE A 45 -7.06 3.25 5.47
C PHE A 45 -7.82 3.93 4.34
N GLN A 46 -7.62 3.45 3.12
CA GLN A 46 -8.46 3.83 1.98
C GLN A 46 -9.54 2.78 1.82
N LEU A 47 -10.78 3.17 2.10
CA LEU A 47 -11.95 2.30 1.98
C LEU A 47 -12.28 2.03 0.49
N PRO A 48 -13.03 0.96 0.17
CA PRO A 48 -13.53 0.70 -1.17
C PRO A 48 -14.34 1.85 -1.78
N SER A 49 -14.96 2.69 -0.94
CA SER A 49 -15.66 3.92 -1.35
C SER A 49 -14.73 5.01 -1.89
N GLY A 50 -13.42 4.89 -1.67
CA GLY A 50 -12.42 5.90 -1.95
C GLY A 50 -12.13 6.85 -0.78
N GLU A 51 -12.91 6.80 0.30
CA GLU A 51 -12.66 7.57 1.51
C GLU A 51 -11.33 7.16 2.18
N ILE A 52 -10.59 8.13 2.69
CA ILE A 52 -9.37 7.90 3.48
C ILE A 52 -9.67 8.26 4.93
N THR A 53 -9.45 7.32 5.84
CA THR A 53 -9.72 7.47 7.27
C THR A 53 -8.55 6.98 8.11
N SER A 54 -8.42 7.50 9.34
CA SER A 54 -7.52 6.95 10.37
C SER A 54 -8.23 5.95 11.30
N GLN A 55 -9.56 5.80 11.17
CA GLN A 55 -10.31 4.80 11.94
C GLN A 55 -10.01 3.42 11.39
N VAL A 56 -9.72 2.47 12.28
CA VAL A 56 -9.44 1.08 11.90
C VAL A 56 -10.72 0.46 11.34
N PRO A 57 -10.72 -0.01 10.08
CA PRO A 57 -11.85 -0.73 9.50
C PRO A 57 -12.11 -2.05 10.22
N LYS A 58 -13.36 -2.54 10.17
CA LYS A 58 -13.79 -3.76 10.86
C LYS A 58 -12.92 -4.98 10.54
N GLU A 59 -12.53 -5.13 9.27
CA GLU A 59 -11.69 -6.24 8.82
C GLU A 59 -10.30 -6.24 9.47
N TYR A 60 -9.84 -5.11 10.01
CA TYR A 60 -8.55 -4.98 10.67
C TYR A 60 -8.63 -4.89 12.19
N GLU A 61 -9.83 -4.84 12.79
CA GLU A 61 -10.01 -4.69 14.24
C GLU A 61 -9.23 -5.74 15.03
N HIS A 62 -9.22 -7.01 14.60
CA HIS A 62 -8.50 -8.09 15.27
C HIS A 62 -6.97 -7.94 15.27
N ILE A 63 -6.40 -7.15 14.36
CA ILE A 63 -4.96 -6.89 14.27
C ILE A 63 -4.56 -5.75 15.20
N TYR A 64 -5.46 -4.77 15.38
CA TYR A 64 -5.24 -3.57 16.19
C TYR A 64 -5.88 -3.64 17.58
N ALA A 65 -6.66 -4.68 17.86
CA ALA A 65 -7.14 -5.01 19.20
C ALA A 65 -5.94 -5.32 20.09
N LYS A 66 -5.80 -4.56 21.17
CA LYS A 66 -4.79 -4.78 22.22
C LYS A 66 -5.22 -5.87 23.18
#